data_AF-A0A1C1YVR7-F1
#
_entry.id   AF-A0A1C1YVR7-F1
#
_cell.length_a   1.000
_cell.length_b   1.000
_cell.length_c   1.000
_cell.angle_alpha   90.00
_cell.angle_beta   90.00
_cell.angle_gamma   90.00
#
_symmetry.space_group_name_H-M   'P 1'
#
loop_
_entity.id
_entity.type
_entity.pdbx_description
1 polymer ?
#
loop_
_entity_poly.entity_id
_entity_poly.type
_entity_poly.pdbx_seq_one_letter_code
_entity_poly.pdbx_strand_id
1 'polypeptide(L)'
;MDLATDLRSAGVDAILDKWDLREGQESAAFMEQMVTDKDIQKVIIVSDKAYAEKSDNRSGGAGTEAQIISPKLYSGEDEGKFVALVFERDEHGKACLPAYYTSRIFIDFTDQTRATDSFEQLVRWIFDKPLHRKPDVGRAPAYLSSDETTITLATSAAHRRAMDAVQNSRPHAFAATQEYLETLTNQLQSFRINVETDPLSDEILSNYASFLPYRDETITLVRAISRAEPNPRYGDALHAFLERFIPFFHATPESGRHRKFDFDNYKFFAHELLLYFSTIGMTDGRTDLVDAILGRPYYDNFRGESGGNSIGSYDVFSFHDGLLDYRNKQLELGRYSLHADLLSERAVGSGFRFEQLIQSDFVLFLRHRLLHAEPYYFWFPVTMNLLAYGHHHPFEIFARAQSARELKRLLPMLGIENRGPLDELVKAYSDDPRKAPSFNDGWDRLDIAKLTGHGQLGSRP
;
A
#
# COMPACT_ATOMS: atom_id res chain seq x y z
N MET A 1 -25.83 -0.81 37.88
CA MET A 1 -25.30 0.48 38.37
C MET A 1 -23.87 0.65 37.90
N ASP A 2 -23.06 -0.41 37.96
CA ASP A 2 -21.69 -0.46 37.46
C ASP A 2 -21.56 0.06 36.02
N LEU A 3 -22.34 -0.50 35.07
CA LEU A 3 -22.34 -0.04 33.67
C LEU A 3 -22.54 1.48 33.52
N ALA A 4 -23.50 2.06 34.26
CA ALA A 4 -23.76 3.50 34.21
C ALA A 4 -22.58 4.31 34.80
N THR A 5 -21.91 3.77 35.82
CA THR A 5 -20.73 4.39 36.45
C THR A 5 -19.51 4.34 35.53
N ASP A 6 -19.33 3.23 34.82
CA ASP A 6 -18.28 3.06 33.83
C ASP A 6 -18.49 4.01 32.65
N LEU A 7 -19.73 4.18 32.18
CA LEU A 7 -20.08 5.16 31.14
C LEU A 7 -19.74 6.59 31.56
N ARG A 8 -20.08 7.00 32.80
CA ARG A 8 -19.67 8.30 33.34
C ARG A 8 -18.15 8.48 33.38
N SER A 9 -17.43 7.42 33.74
CA SER A 9 -15.96 7.41 33.73
C SER A 9 -15.37 7.52 32.31
N ALA A 10 -16.12 7.09 31.29
CA ALA A 10 -15.77 7.21 29.88
C ALA A 10 -16.21 8.54 29.23
N GLY A 11 -16.67 9.52 30.03
CA GLY A 11 -17.07 10.84 29.55
C GLY A 11 -18.48 10.92 28.98
N VAL A 12 -19.34 9.95 29.27
CA VAL A 12 -20.77 9.94 28.89
C VAL A 12 -21.61 10.40 30.07
N ASP A 13 -22.47 11.40 29.89
CA ASP A 13 -23.41 11.80 30.93
C ASP A 13 -24.60 10.82 30.99
N ALA A 14 -24.43 9.72 31.72
CA ALA A 14 -25.45 8.68 31.85
C ALA A 14 -26.56 9.11 32.83
N ILE A 15 -27.79 9.09 32.34
CA ILE A 15 -29.04 9.30 33.09
C ILE A 15 -29.57 7.93 33.55
N LEU A 16 -29.87 7.79 34.84
CA LEU A 16 -30.32 6.55 35.45
C LEU A 16 -31.41 6.84 36.48
N ASP A 17 -32.49 6.06 36.48
CA ASP A 17 -33.60 6.16 37.43
C ASP A 17 -33.13 6.28 38.90
N LYS A 18 -32.13 5.48 39.31
CA LYS A 18 -31.57 5.50 40.67
C LYS A 18 -30.83 6.77 41.05
N TRP A 19 -30.42 7.59 40.09
CA TRP A 19 -29.70 8.84 40.31
C TRP A 19 -30.60 10.06 40.11
N ASP A 20 -31.48 9.98 39.11
CA ASP A 20 -32.21 11.13 38.60
C ASP A 20 -33.69 11.15 39.04
N LEU A 21 -34.29 9.99 39.36
CA LEU A 21 -35.65 9.91 39.86
C LEU A 21 -35.70 10.15 41.37
N ARG A 22 -36.46 11.17 41.80
CA ARG A 22 -36.67 11.55 43.21
C ARG A 22 -38.08 11.17 43.68
N GLU A 23 -38.24 11.02 44.99
CA GLU A 23 -39.54 10.70 45.60
C GLU A 23 -40.61 11.74 45.23
N GLY A 24 -41.75 11.27 44.74
CA GLY A 24 -42.85 12.12 44.28
C GLY A 24 -42.85 12.42 42.77
N GLN A 25 -41.82 12.02 42.02
CA GLN A 25 -41.82 12.10 40.57
C GLN A 25 -42.55 10.90 39.93
N GLU A 26 -43.17 11.14 38.77
CA GLU A 26 -43.87 10.09 38.01
C GLU A 26 -42.88 9.31 37.14
N SER A 27 -42.77 8.00 37.39
CA SER A 27 -41.90 7.08 36.63
C SER A 27 -42.23 7.02 35.14
N ALA A 28 -43.51 7.16 34.78
CA ALA A 28 -43.96 7.20 33.39
C ALA A 28 -43.41 8.44 32.66
N ALA A 29 -43.50 9.62 33.28
CA ALA A 29 -42.98 10.86 32.71
C ALA A 29 -41.45 10.81 32.55
N PHE A 30 -40.74 10.21 33.51
CA PHE A 30 -39.30 9.99 33.40
C PHE A 30 -38.93 9.07 32.22
N MET A 31 -39.66 7.97 32.01
CA MET A 31 -39.43 7.10 30.85
C MET A 31 -39.75 7.82 29.52
N GLU A 32 -40.78 8.67 29.46
CA GLU A 32 -41.11 9.44 28.26
C GLU A 32 -40.01 10.43 27.86
N GLN A 33 -39.15 10.87 28.78
CA GLN A 33 -38.02 11.76 28.46
C GLN A 33 -37.08 11.15 27.42
N MET A 34 -36.89 9.83 27.41
CA MET A 34 -35.99 9.17 26.45
C MET A 34 -36.36 9.42 24.98
N VAL A 35 -37.63 9.77 24.72
CA VAL A 35 -38.15 10.11 23.37
C VAL A 35 -38.56 11.57 23.23
N THR A 36 -38.92 12.26 24.31
CA THR A 36 -39.42 13.65 24.26
C THR A 36 -38.32 14.69 24.46
N ASP A 37 -37.26 14.35 25.20
CA ASP A 37 -36.11 15.22 25.43
C ASP A 37 -35.13 15.14 24.25
N LYS A 38 -34.74 16.31 23.74
CA LYS A 38 -33.81 16.46 22.61
C LYS A 38 -32.35 16.37 23.04
N ASP A 39 -32.06 16.58 24.33
CA ASP A 39 -30.70 16.46 24.87
C ASP A 39 -30.30 14.98 25.05
N ILE A 40 -31.27 14.06 25.09
CA ILE A 40 -31.04 12.61 25.12
C ILE A 40 -30.71 12.09 23.71
N GLN A 41 -29.42 11.91 23.46
CA GLN A 41 -28.87 11.50 22.16
C GLN A 41 -28.95 9.99 21.91
N LYS A 42 -28.81 9.18 22.97
CA LYS A 42 -28.65 7.72 22.90
C LYS A 42 -29.44 7.04 24.02
N VAL A 43 -30.08 5.92 23.71
CA VAL A 43 -30.88 5.12 24.65
C VAL A 43 -30.40 3.67 24.61
N ILE A 44 -30.07 3.14 25.79
CA ILE A 44 -29.55 1.79 25.98
C ILE A 44 -30.67 0.91 26.54
N ILE A 45 -30.97 -0.19 25.84
CA ILE A 45 -31.95 -1.19 26.28
C ILE A 45 -31.19 -2.37 26.86
N VAL A 46 -31.23 -2.53 28.19
CA VAL A 46 -30.57 -3.66 28.87
C VAL A 46 -31.50 -4.85 28.83
N SER A 47 -31.15 -5.87 28.03
CA SER A 47 -32.01 -7.02 27.76
C SER A 47 -31.43 -8.31 28.33
N ASP A 48 -32.17 -8.89 29.27
CA ASP A 48 -32.03 -10.26 29.76
C ASP A 48 -33.30 -11.07 29.40
N LYS A 49 -33.36 -12.34 29.80
CA LYS A 49 -34.52 -13.19 29.52
C LYS A 49 -35.81 -12.62 30.14
N ALA A 50 -35.74 -12.14 31.37
CA ALA A 50 -36.90 -11.65 32.11
C ALA A 50 -37.45 -10.33 31.52
N TYR A 51 -36.56 -9.46 31.06
CA TYR A 51 -36.91 -8.21 30.39
C TYR A 51 -37.62 -8.51 29.07
N ALA A 52 -37.03 -9.36 28.21
CA ALA A 52 -37.61 -9.74 26.93
C ALA A 52 -39.03 -10.32 27.10
N GLU A 53 -39.21 -11.27 28.02
CA GLU A 53 -40.52 -11.87 28.30
C GLU A 53 -41.54 -10.84 28.82
N LYS A 54 -41.14 -9.92 29.71
CA LYS A 54 -42.04 -8.89 30.24
C LYS A 54 -42.44 -7.85 29.20
N SER A 55 -41.50 -7.45 28.34
CA SER A 55 -41.73 -6.52 27.24
C SER A 55 -42.70 -7.11 26.21
N ASP A 56 -42.50 -8.38 25.82
CA ASP A 56 -43.36 -9.06 24.84
C ASP A 56 -44.78 -9.29 25.40
N ASN A 57 -44.90 -9.62 26.69
CA ASN A 57 -46.19 -9.76 27.37
C ASN A 57 -46.79 -8.41 27.83
N ARG A 58 -46.11 -7.28 27.57
CA ARG A 58 -46.52 -5.92 27.97
C ARG A 58 -46.91 -5.81 29.44
N SER A 59 -46.05 -6.35 30.31
CA SER A 59 -46.31 -6.44 31.75
C SER A 59 -45.23 -5.72 32.56
N GLY A 60 -45.65 -5.02 33.62
CA GLY A 60 -44.77 -4.23 34.47
C GLY A 60 -44.07 -3.07 33.73
N GLY A 61 -42.97 -2.57 34.30
CA GLY A 61 -42.20 -1.44 33.73
C GLY A 61 -41.65 -1.71 32.32
N ALA A 62 -41.14 -2.92 32.06
CA ALA A 62 -40.64 -3.32 30.74
C ALA A 62 -41.72 -3.31 29.65
N GLY A 63 -42.99 -3.53 30.02
CA GLY A 63 -44.13 -3.39 29.12
C GLY A 63 -44.45 -1.94 28.76
N THR A 64 -44.34 -1.03 29.74
CA THR A 64 -44.49 0.41 29.51
C THR A 64 -43.37 0.94 28.62
N GLU A 65 -42.12 0.55 28.88
CA GLU A 65 -40.97 0.89 28.02
C GLU A 65 -41.20 0.40 26.58
N ALA A 66 -41.66 -0.83 26.39
CA ALA A 66 -41.97 -1.38 25.07
C ALA A 66 -43.04 -0.56 24.33
N GLN A 67 -44.05 -0.01 25.02
CA GLN A 67 -45.07 0.85 24.43
C GLN A 67 -44.52 2.18 23.93
N ILE A 68 -43.48 2.72 24.58
CA ILE A 68 -42.85 3.99 24.19
C ILE A 68 -41.81 3.76 23.08
N ILE A 69 -40.98 2.72 23.21
CA ILE A 69 -39.85 2.43 22.30
C ILE A 69 -40.32 1.87 20.96
N SER A 70 -41.29 0.95 20.95
CA SER A 70 -41.68 0.23 19.73
C SER A 70 -42.13 1.17 18.59
N PRO A 71 -43.02 2.16 18.82
CA PRO A 71 -43.44 3.08 17.77
C PRO A 71 -42.28 3.88 17.17
N LYS A 72 -41.30 4.29 17.98
CA LYS A 72 -40.12 5.04 17.54
C LYS A 72 -39.15 4.19 16.72
N LEU A 73 -38.98 2.93 17.11
CA LEU A 73 -38.21 1.99 16.33
C LEU A 73 -38.87 1.65 14.98
N TYR A 74 -40.20 1.63 14.90
CA TYR A 74 -40.91 1.36 13.64
C TYR A 74 -41.04 2.57 12.72
N SER A 75 -41.09 3.80 13.25
CA SER A 75 -41.17 5.01 12.42
C SER A 75 -39.86 5.32 11.68
N GLY A 76 -38.72 4.83 12.19
CA GLY A 76 -37.40 5.08 11.61
C GLY A 76 -36.87 6.49 11.85
N GLU A 77 -37.61 7.35 12.57
CA GLU A 77 -37.22 8.74 12.86
C GLU A 77 -35.99 8.86 13.78
N ASP A 78 -35.69 7.79 14.53
CA ASP A 78 -34.62 7.73 15.53
C ASP A 78 -33.55 6.67 15.17
N GLU A 79 -33.19 6.57 13.88
CA GLU A 79 -32.18 5.62 13.42
C GLU A 79 -30.82 5.89 14.08
N GLY A 80 -30.31 4.92 14.85
CA GLY A 80 -29.05 5.05 15.58
C GLY A 80 -29.17 5.59 17.02
N LYS A 81 -30.37 5.93 17.50
CA LYS A 81 -30.62 6.37 18.89
C LYS A 81 -30.70 5.22 19.89
N PHE A 82 -31.24 4.07 19.48
CA PHE A 82 -31.49 2.92 20.37
C PHE A 82 -30.55 1.75 20.10
N VAL A 83 -29.89 1.23 21.14
CA VAL A 83 -29.12 -0.04 21.08
C VAL A 83 -29.54 -1.00 22.18
N ALA A 84 -29.70 -2.28 21.85
CA ALA A 84 -29.89 -3.32 22.86
C ALA A 84 -28.54 -3.90 23.32
N LEU A 85 -28.39 -4.09 24.63
CA LEU A 85 -27.30 -4.83 25.26
C LEU A 85 -27.85 -6.16 25.73
N VAL A 86 -27.26 -7.26 25.25
CA VAL A 86 -27.72 -8.60 25.58
C VAL A 86 -26.82 -9.21 26.64
N PHE A 87 -27.40 -9.60 27.77
CA PHE A 87 -26.66 -10.25 28.86
C PHE A 87 -26.93 -11.76 28.94
N GLU A 88 -27.99 -12.25 28.30
CA GLU A 88 -28.39 -13.65 28.35
C GLU A 88 -28.77 -14.21 26.96
N ARG A 89 -28.57 -15.52 26.79
CA ARG A 89 -29.02 -16.30 25.62
C ARG A 89 -29.96 -17.40 26.08
N ASP A 90 -30.90 -17.76 25.22
CA ASP A 90 -31.84 -18.84 25.46
C ASP A 90 -31.19 -20.24 25.32
N GLU A 91 -31.98 -21.28 25.56
CA GLU A 91 -31.57 -22.69 25.49
C GLU A 91 -31.10 -23.12 24.07
N HIS A 92 -31.41 -22.33 23.05
CA HIS A 92 -31.01 -22.55 21.66
C HIS A 92 -29.83 -21.66 21.25
N GLY A 93 -29.22 -20.93 22.20
CA GLY A 93 -28.10 -20.03 21.97
C GLY A 93 -28.48 -18.70 21.31
N LYS A 94 -29.78 -18.38 21.20
CA LYS A 94 -30.26 -17.12 20.62
C LYS A 94 -30.26 -16.02 21.68
N ALA A 95 -29.90 -14.80 21.29
CA ALA A 95 -29.93 -13.63 22.17
C ALA A 95 -31.35 -13.37 22.71
N CYS A 96 -31.46 -13.17 24.03
CA CYS A 96 -32.72 -12.81 24.68
C CYS A 96 -33.05 -11.34 24.40
N LEU A 97 -33.80 -11.09 23.33
CA LEU A 97 -34.23 -9.76 22.89
C LEU A 97 -35.76 -9.70 22.79
N PRO A 98 -36.39 -8.54 23.06
CA PRO A 98 -37.81 -8.34 22.79
C PRO A 98 -38.12 -8.49 21.31
N ALA A 99 -39.32 -8.96 20.98
CA ALA A 99 -39.76 -9.20 19.61
C ALA A 99 -39.64 -7.97 18.71
N TYR A 100 -39.82 -6.77 19.27
CA TYR A 100 -39.72 -5.49 18.55
C TYR A 100 -38.29 -5.14 18.11
N TYR A 101 -37.25 -5.82 18.62
CA TYR A 101 -35.83 -5.52 18.35
C TYR A 101 -35.10 -6.60 17.53
N THR A 102 -35.74 -7.74 17.23
CA THR A 102 -35.10 -8.96 16.71
C THR A 102 -34.31 -8.81 15.40
N SER A 103 -34.60 -7.82 14.55
CA SER A 103 -33.92 -7.59 13.27
C SER A 103 -32.79 -6.57 13.32
N ARG A 104 -32.54 -5.94 14.47
CA ARG A 104 -31.56 -4.87 14.64
C ARG A 104 -30.25 -5.39 15.24
N ILE A 105 -29.15 -4.73 14.92
CA ILE A 105 -27.83 -5.02 15.49
C ILE A 105 -27.86 -4.66 16.98
N PHE A 106 -27.36 -5.57 17.83
CA PHE A 106 -27.23 -5.40 19.27
C PHE A 106 -25.75 -5.54 19.69
N ILE A 107 -25.43 -5.17 20.92
CA ILE A 107 -24.11 -5.37 21.50
C ILE A 107 -24.20 -6.53 22.49
N ASP A 108 -23.31 -7.51 22.33
CA ASP A 108 -23.35 -8.77 23.07
C ASP A 108 -22.45 -8.70 24.32
N PHE A 109 -23.04 -8.80 25.50
CA PHE A 109 -22.37 -8.87 26.80
C PHE A 109 -22.46 -10.26 27.44
N THR A 110 -22.89 -11.30 26.71
CA THR A 110 -23.07 -12.66 27.24
C THR A 110 -21.75 -13.36 27.56
N ASP A 111 -20.67 -13.01 26.86
CA ASP A 111 -19.32 -13.54 27.10
C ASP A 111 -18.49 -12.59 27.96
N GLN A 112 -18.27 -12.98 29.22
CA GLN A 112 -17.48 -12.16 30.16
C GLN A 112 -16.02 -11.97 29.72
N THR A 113 -15.45 -12.89 28.93
CA THR A 113 -14.07 -12.74 28.41
C THR A 113 -13.95 -11.60 27.40
N ARG A 114 -15.07 -11.18 26.82
CA ARG A 114 -15.16 -10.10 25.82
C ARG A 114 -15.82 -8.83 26.36
N ALA A 115 -16.08 -8.77 27.67
CA ALA A 115 -16.79 -7.64 28.29
C ALA A 115 -16.12 -6.28 28.00
N THR A 116 -14.78 -6.24 27.98
CA THR A 116 -14.02 -5.03 27.63
C THR A 116 -14.26 -4.60 26.18
N ASP A 117 -14.24 -5.53 25.23
CA ASP A 117 -14.48 -5.25 23.80
C ASP A 117 -15.93 -4.75 23.58
N SER A 118 -16.89 -5.40 24.24
CA SER A 118 -18.31 -5.02 24.18
C SER A 118 -18.56 -3.65 24.79
N PHE A 119 -17.85 -3.31 25.87
CA PHE A 119 -17.88 -1.98 26.47
C PHE A 119 -17.26 -0.92 25.55
N GLU A 120 -16.12 -1.21 24.91
CA GLU A 120 -15.53 -0.31 23.90
C GLU A 120 -16.49 -0.09 22.73
N GLN A 121 -17.15 -1.15 22.24
CA GLN A 121 -18.15 -1.06 21.18
C GLN A 121 -19.33 -0.15 21.58
N LEU A 122 -19.80 -0.25 22.84
CA LEU A 122 -20.86 0.61 23.37
C LEU A 122 -20.43 2.08 23.42
N VAL A 123 -19.24 2.38 23.96
CA VAL A 123 -18.72 3.76 24.02
C VAL A 123 -18.58 4.34 22.62
N ARG A 124 -18.05 3.57 21.66
CA ARG A 124 -17.94 3.96 20.25
C ARG A 124 -19.28 4.29 19.61
N TRP A 125 -20.30 3.48 19.88
CA TRP A 125 -21.67 3.73 19.42
C TRP A 125 -22.24 5.03 20.00
N ILE A 126 -21.99 5.31 21.29
CA ILE A 126 -22.45 6.54 21.94
C ILE A 126 -21.86 7.78 21.27
N PHE A 127 -20.58 7.74 20.89
CA PHE A 127 -19.88 8.85 20.23
C PHE A 127 -20.00 8.88 18.70
N ASP A 128 -20.82 8.03 18.08
CA ASP A 128 -20.93 7.89 16.62
C ASP A 128 -19.57 7.63 15.92
N LYS A 129 -18.69 6.85 16.58
CA LYS A 129 -17.35 6.48 16.09
C LYS A 129 -17.24 4.98 15.85
N PRO A 130 -17.75 4.45 14.71
CA PRO A 130 -17.75 3.01 14.44
C PRO A 130 -16.33 2.42 14.48
N LEU A 131 -16.22 1.18 14.96
CA LEU A 131 -14.96 0.43 15.07
C LEU A 131 -14.25 0.33 13.71
N HIS A 132 -15.03 0.09 12.66
CA HIS A 132 -14.57 0.11 11.28
C HIS A 132 -15.08 1.38 10.61
N ARG A 133 -14.23 2.42 10.55
CA ARG A 133 -14.50 3.58 9.71
C ARG A 133 -14.39 3.14 8.26
N LYS A 134 -15.45 3.40 7.47
CA LYS A 134 -15.36 3.32 6.02
C LYS A 134 -14.21 4.25 5.61
N PRO A 135 -13.14 3.74 4.97
CA PRO A 135 -12.08 4.61 4.50
C PRO A 135 -12.69 5.64 3.54
N ASP A 136 -12.08 6.82 3.48
CA ASP A 136 -12.48 7.83 2.50
C ASP A 136 -12.48 7.18 1.11
N VAL A 137 -13.54 7.42 0.35
CA VAL A 137 -13.63 6.95 -1.03
C VAL A 137 -12.55 7.70 -1.79
N GLY A 138 -11.43 7.04 -2.08
CA GLY A 138 -10.45 7.53 -3.03
C GLY A 138 -11.12 7.82 -4.37
N ARG A 139 -10.51 8.66 -5.21
CA ARG A 139 -11.00 8.80 -6.59
C ARG A 139 -11.14 7.40 -7.18
N ALA A 140 -12.30 7.14 -7.80
CA ALA A 140 -12.45 5.95 -8.62
C ALA A 140 -11.25 5.90 -9.56
N PRO A 141 -10.44 4.83 -9.52
CA PRO A 141 -9.34 4.70 -10.45
C PRO A 141 -9.89 4.83 -11.87
N ALA A 142 -9.27 5.68 -12.69
CA ALA A 142 -9.78 5.99 -14.04
C ALA A 142 -10.02 4.71 -14.89
N TYR A 143 -9.33 3.60 -14.56
CA TYR A 143 -9.50 2.30 -15.22
C TYR A 143 -10.87 1.62 -15.00
N LEU A 144 -11.69 2.06 -14.03
CA LEU A 144 -13.01 1.47 -13.74
C LEU A 144 -14.17 2.16 -14.47
N SER A 145 -13.93 3.28 -15.14
CA SER A 145 -14.98 4.10 -15.78
C SER A 145 -14.99 4.04 -17.31
N SER A 146 -14.20 3.16 -17.92
CA SER A 146 -14.16 2.94 -19.36
C SER A 146 -14.44 1.48 -19.69
N ASP A 147 -15.59 1.20 -20.29
CA ASP A 147 -15.98 -0.10 -20.88
C ASP A 147 -15.18 -0.44 -22.16
N GLU A 148 -13.92 -0.01 -22.29
CA GLU A 148 -13.11 -0.20 -23.49
C GLU A 148 -11.75 -0.83 -23.17
N THR A 149 -11.61 -2.10 -23.58
CA THR A 149 -10.33 -2.84 -23.74
C THR A 149 -9.45 -2.98 -22.48
N THR A 150 -9.91 -3.72 -21.47
CA THR A 150 -9.00 -4.21 -20.41
C THR A 150 -8.03 -5.24 -21.01
N ILE A 151 -6.76 -4.87 -21.15
CA ILE A 151 -5.70 -5.80 -21.59
C ILE A 151 -5.59 -6.92 -20.56
N THR A 152 -5.97 -8.13 -20.97
CA THR A 152 -5.93 -9.33 -20.13
C THR A 152 -4.96 -10.34 -20.71
N LEU A 153 -3.86 -10.61 -20.02
CA LEU A 153 -2.91 -11.64 -20.38
C LEU A 153 -3.30 -12.97 -19.73
N ALA A 154 -2.98 -14.08 -20.40
CA ALA A 154 -3.22 -15.42 -19.87
C ALA A 154 -2.17 -15.87 -18.82
N THR A 155 -1.79 -15.01 -17.88
CA THR A 155 -0.71 -15.28 -16.91
C THR A 155 -1.18 -15.97 -15.63
N SER A 156 -2.43 -15.78 -15.22
CA SER A 156 -2.89 -16.14 -13.87
C SER A 156 -2.85 -17.66 -13.57
N ALA A 157 -2.95 -18.52 -14.59
CA ALA A 157 -2.78 -19.96 -14.39
C ALA A 157 -1.31 -20.35 -14.11
N ALA A 158 -0.38 -19.79 -14.90
CA ALA A 158 1.05 -19.99 -14.71
C ALA A 158 1.52 -19.38 -13.39
N HIS A 159 1.03 -18.18 -13.03
CA HIS A 159 1.30 -17.53 -11.76
C HIS A 159 0.89 -18.38 -10.57
N ARG A 160 -0.37 -18.86 -10.53
CA ARG A 160 -0.85 -19.73 -9.44
C ARG A 160 -0.02 -21.00 -9.29
N ARG A 161 0.39 -21.60 -10.41
CA ARG A 161 1.27 -22.79 -10.41
C ARG A 161 2.65 -22.46 -9.85
N ALA A 162 3.26 -21.36 -10.27
CA ALA A 162 4.54 -20.90 -9.74
C ALA A 162 4.47 -20.61 -8.24
N MET A 163 3.41 -19.92 -7.80
CA MET A 163 3.16 -19.61 -6.39
C MET A 163 3.01 -20.87 -5.54
N ASP A 164 2.14 -21.81 -5.93
CA ASP A 164 1.97 -23.08 -5.22
C ASP A 164 3.30 -23.85 -5.15
N ALA A 165 4.02 -23.90 -6.27
CA ALA A 165 5.25 -24.66 -6.35
C ALA A 165 6.37 -24.07 -5.47
N VAL A 166 6.54 -22.74 -5.47
CA VAL A 166 7.54 -22.05 -4.63
C VAL A 166 7.17 -22.16 -3.15
N GLN A 167 5.92 -21.88 -2.78
CA GLN A 167 5.49 -21.90 -1.38
C GLN A 167 5.54 -23.30 -0.75
N ASN A 168 5.23 -24.34 -1.53
CA ASN A 168 5.26 -25.72 -1.08
C ASN A 168 6.57 -26.46 -1.43
N SER A 169 7.62 -25.73 -1.83
CA SER A 169 8.95 -26.28 -2.15
C SER A 169 8.90 -27.49 -3.11
N ARG A 170 8.06 -27.41 -4.15
CA ARG A 170 7.90 -28.48 -5.14
C ARG A 170 9.15 -28.58 -6.03
N PRO A 171 9.55 -29.78 -6.49
CA PRO A 171 10.74 -29.95 -7.35
C PRO A 171 10.72 -29.15 -8.65
N HIS A 172 9.52 -28.84 -9.18
CA HIS A 172 9.34 -28.09 -10.42
C HIS A 172 9.10 -26.58 -10.19
N ALA A 173 9.32 -26.06 -8.97
CA ALA A 173 9.07 -24.66 -8.64
C ALA A 173 9.85 -23.68 -9.52
N PHE A 174 11.11 -23.99 -9.82
CA PHE A 174 11.94 -23.18 -10.72
C PHE A 174 11.37 -23.16 -12.14
N ALA A 175 11.00 -24.33 -12.69
CA ALA A 175 10.44 -24.43 -14.03
C ALA A 175 9.10 -23.69 -14.15
N ALA A 176 8.21 -23.82 -13.15
CA ALA A 176 6.94 -23.09 -13.11
C ALA A 176 7.15 -21.57 -13.02
N THR A 177 8.19 -21.12 -12.30
CA THR A 177 8.56 -19.71 -12.24
C THR A 177 9.02 -19.20 -13.60
N GLN A 178 9.89 -19.93 -14.30
CA GLN A 178 10.33 -19.56 -15.66
C GLN A 178 9.15 -19.49 -16.62
N GLU A 179 8.25 -20.48 -16.60
CA GLU A 179 7.05 -20.52 -17.43
C GLU A 179 6.18 -19.26 -17.23
N TYR A 180 5.94 -18.86 -15.98
CA TYR A 180 5.19 -17.64 -15.69
C TYR A 180 5.89 -16.38 -16.24
N LEU A 181 7.19 -16.22 -15.96
CA LEU A 181 7.95 -15.06 -16.42
C LEU A 181 7.98 -14.95 -17.94
N GLU A 182 8.13 -16.08 -18.64
CA GLU A 182 8.08 -16.16 -20.10
C GLU A 182 6.68 -15.86 -20.66
N THR A 183 5.65 -16.40 -20.01
CA THR A 183 4.24 -16.14 -20.40
C THR A 183 3.91 -14.66 -20.33
N LEU A 184 4.41 -13.94 -19.31
CA LEU A 184 4.24 -12.50 -19.17
C LEU A 184 5.00 -11.76 -20.29
N THR A 185 6.30 -12.03 -20.48
CA THR A 185 7.12 -11.30 -21.47
C THR A 185 6.66 -11.52 -22.91
N ASN A 186 6.20 -12.73 -23.24
CA ASN A 186 5.75 -13.07 -24.60
C ASN A 186 4.47 -12.31 -25.01
N GLN A 187 3.70 -11.83 -24.04
CA GLN A 187 2.45 -11.10 -24.30
C GLN A 187 2.61 -9.59 -24.10
N LEU A 188 3.82 -9.07 -23.81
CA LEU A 188 4.04 -7.64 -23.58
C LEU A 188 3.60 -6.78 -24.78
N GLN A 189 3.72 -7.26 -26.01
CA GLN A 189 3.31 -6.50 -27.20
C GLN A 189 1.85 -6.02 -27.14
N SER A 190 0.99 -6.68 -26.37
CA SER A 190 -0.41 -6.29 -26.18
C SER A 190 -0.60 -4.93 -25.50
N PHE A 191 0.41 -4.41 -24.78
CA PHE A 191 0.36 -3.10 -24.14
C PHE A 191 0.80 -1.95 -25.04
N ARG A 192 1.14 -2.21 -26.30
CA ARG A 192 1.68 -1.18 -27.18
C ARG A 192 0.68 -0.04 -27.35
N ILE A 193 1.12 1.18 -27.06
CA ILE A 193 0.31 2.37 -27.29
C ILE A 193 0.11 2.54 -28.80
N ASN A 194 -1.15 2.69 -29.23
CA ASN A 194 -1.45 2.95 -30.63
C ASN A 194 -0.96 4.36 -30.98
N VAL A 195 -0.24 4.47 -32.10
CA VAL A 195 0.28 5.75 -32.60
C VAL A 195 -0.82 6.79 -32.87
N GLU A 196 -2.06 6.34 -33.10
CA GLU A 196 -3.22 7.21 -33.29
C GLU A 196 -3.88 7.66 -31.97
N THR A 197 -3.56 7.02 -30.83
CA THR A 197 -4.07 7.45 -29.52
C THR A 197 -3.53 8.83 -29.21
N ASP A 198 -4.41 9.78 -28.89
CA ASP A 198 -4.03 11.12 -28.46
C ASP A 198 -3.15 11.04 -27.19
N PRO A 199 -1.90 11.55 -27.20
CA PRO A 199 -1.04 11.55 -26.03
C PRO A 199 -1.61 12.28 -24.82
N LEU A 200 -2.64 13.13 -25.00
CA LEU A 200 -3.30 13.88 -23.93
C LEU A 200 -4.56 13.18 -23.38
N SER A 201 -5.05 12.11 -24.02
CA SER A 201 -6.26 11.40 -23.59
C SER A 201 -6.04 10.56 -22.33
N ASP A 202 -7.12 10.22 -21.63
CA ASP A 202 -7.05 9.36 -20.44
C ASP A 202 -6.68 7.90 -20.78
N GLU A 203 -6.78 7.49 -22.05
CA GLU A 203 -6.33 6.17 -22.52
C GLU A 203 -4.86 5.91 -22.19
N ILE A 204 -4.02 6.94 -22.19
CA ILE A 204 -2.60 6.82 -21.81
C ILE A 204 -2.47 6.37 -20.35
N LEU A 205 -3.17 7.02 -19.43
CA LEU A 205 -3.10 6.63 -18.01
C LEU A 205 -3.74 5.27 -17.77
N SER A 206 -4.82 4.95 -18.49
CA SER A 206 -5.43 3.61 -18.48
C SER A 206 -4.48 2.53 -19.00
N ASN A 207 -3.67 2.81 -20.02
CA ASN A 207 -2.64 1.89 -20.50
C ASN A 207 -1.57 1.64 -19.43
N TYR A 208 -1.06 2.67 -18.75
CA TYR A 208 -0.12 2.49 -17.63
C TYR A 208 -0.78 1.70 -16.49
N ALA A 209 -2.03 2.01 -16.15
CA ALA A 209 -2.80 1.30 -15.13
C ALA A 209 -3.01 -0.18 -15.46
N SER A 210 -3.11 -0.54 -16.75
CA SER A 210 -3.33 -1.93 -17.17
C SER A 210 -2.20 -2.90 -16.78
N PHE A 211 -1.00 -2.39 -16.46
CA PHE A 211 0.11 -3.22 -15.95
C PHE A 211 -0.05 -3.65 -14.49
N LEU A 212 -0.95 -3.02 -13.70
CA LEU A 212 -1.09 -3.25 -12.25
C LEU A 212 -1.27 -4.73 -11.86
N PRO A 213 -2.14 -5.53 -12.51
CA PRO A 213 -2.32 -6.93 -12.13
C PRO A 213 -1.02 -7.75 -12.28
N TYR A 214 -0.26 -7.51 -13.35
CA TYR A 214 0.98 -8.24 -13.63
C TYR A 214 2.15 -7.77 -12.77
N ARG A 215 2.15 -6.49 -12.39
CA ARG A 215 3.00 -5.98 -11.32
C ARG A 215 2.75 -6.73 -10.01
N ASP A 216 1.48 -6.88 -9.61
CA ASP A 216 1.15 -7.54 -8.35
C ASP A 216 1.46 -9.03 -8.37
N GLU A 217 1.19 -9.70 -9.50
CA GLU A 217 1.59 -11.09 -9.73
C GLU A 217 3.12 -11.26 -9.60
N THR A 218 3.92 -10.41 -10.25
CA THR A 218 5.40 -10.48 -10.17
C THR A 218 5.93 -10.15 -8.77
N ILE A 219 5.43 -9.11 -8.11
CA ILE A 219 5.81 -8.75 -6.73
C ILE A 219 5.52 -9.92 -5.79
N THR A 220 4.31 -10.51 -5.85
CA THR A 220 3.94 -11.61 -4.96
C THR A 220 4.80 -12.85 -5.17
N LEU A 221 5.15 -13.16 -6.43
CA LEU A 221 6.06 -14.26 -6.76
C LEU A 221 7.48 -14.01 -6.25
N VAL A 222 8.05 -12.82 -6.47
CA VAL A 222 9.41 -12.49 -6.03
C VAL A 222 9.50 -12.47 -4.49
N ARG A 223 8.45 -12.02 -3.79
CA ARG A 223 8.35 -12.14 -2.33
C ARG A 223 8.31 -13.60 -1.86
N ALA A 224 7.62 -14.48 -2.58
CA ALA A 224 7.61 -15.91 -2.27
C ALA A 224 8.99 -16.53 -2.46
N ILE A 225 9.68 -16.20 -3.56
CA ILE A 225 11.07 -16.62 -3.85
C ILE A 225 12.03 -16.13 -2.78
N SER A 226 11.88 -14.88 -2.34
CA SER A 226 12.74 -14.26 -1.32
C SER A 226 12.65 -14.98 0.03
N ARG A 227 11.46 -15.49 0.37
CA ARG A 227 11.17 -16.23 1.62
C ARG A 227 11.45 -17.73 1.55
N ALA A 228 11.54 -18.29 0.34
CA ALA A 228 11.89 -19.68 0.12
C ALA A 228 13.37 -19.95 0.40
N GLU A 229 13.76 -21.23 0.39
CA GLU A 229 15.17 -21.63 0.52
C GLU A 229 16.02 -20.94 -0.55
N PRO A 230 17.17 -20.33 -0.19
CA PRO A 230 18.01 -19.62 -1.15
C PRO A 230 18.46 -20.51 -2.31
N ASN A 231 18.13 -20.09 -3.52
CA ASN A 231 18.53 -20.76 -4.75
C ASN A 231 18.90 -19.70 -5.80
N PRO A 232 20.20 -19.57 -6.16
CA PRO A 232 20.69 -18.54 -7.09
C PRO A 232 20.01 -18.53 -8.45
N ARG A 233 19.50 -19.69 -8.90
CA ARG A 233 18.82 -19.82 -10.20
C ARG A 233 17.64 -18.86 -10.34
N TYR A 234 16.95 -18.55 -9.24
CA TYR A 234 15.86 -17.57 -9.26
C TYR A 234 16.36 -16.16 -9.59
N GLY A 235 17.51 -15.76 -9.06
CA GLY A 235 18.15 -14.50 -9.44
C GLY A 235 18.46 -14.45 -10.94
N ASP A 236 18.99 -15.55 -11.49
CA ASP A 236 19.25 -15.66 -12.93
C ASP A 236 17.99 -15.53 -13.78
N ALA A 237 16.88 -16.15 -13.34
CA ALA A 237 15.60 -16.06 -14.02
C ALA A 237 15.00 -14.65 -13.96
N LEU A 238 15.12 -13.94 -12.83
CA LEU A 238 14.66 -12.56 -12.71
C LEU A 238 15.49 -11.59 -13.56
N HIS A 239 16.81 -11.77 -13.62
CA HIS A 239 17.68 -11.00 -14.52
C HIS A 239 17.27 -11.21 -15.98
N ALA A 240 17.15 -12.46 -16.43
CA ALA A 240 16.74 -12.78 -17.80
C ALA A 240 15.33 -12.26 -18.12
N PHE A 241 14.41 -12.29 -17.14
CA PHE A 241 13.08 -11.71 -17.28
C PHE A 241 13.13 -10.19 -17.49
N LEU A 242 13.91 -9.45 -16.70
CA LEU A 242 14.09 -8.01 -16.88
C LEU A 242 14.76 -7.67 -18.22
N GLU A 243 15.77 -8.45 -18.63
CA GLU A 243 16.46 -8.26 -19.91
C GLU A 243 15.52 -8.40 -21.12
N ARG A 244 14.51 -9.27 -21.05
CA ARG A 244 13.49 -9.44 -22.10
C ARG A 244 12.60 -8.21 -22.32
N PHE A 245 12.62 -7.21 -21.43
CA PHE A 245 11.93 -5.93 -21.66
C PHE A 245 12.70 -5.01 -22.61
N ILE A 246 14.03 -5.12 -22.66
CA ILE A 246 14.90 -4.18 -23.39
C ILE A 246 14.53 -4.05 -24.88
N PRO A 247 14.22 -5.14 -25.62
CA PRO A 247 13.76 -5.02 -27.00
C PRO A 247 12.48 -4.17 -27.17
N PHE A 248 11.63 -4.06 -26.16
CA PHE A 248 10.41 -3.26 -26.19
C PHE A 248 10.65 -1.76 -25.92
N PHE A 249 11.88 -1.35 -25.57
CA PHE A 249 12.21 0.06 -25.32
C PHE A 249 12.45 0.85 -26.61
N HIS A 250 12.54 0.15 -27.74
CA HIS A 250 12.93 0.70 -29.03
C HIS A 250 11.95 0.29 -30.12
N ALA A 251 11.84 1.14 -31.15
CA ALA A 251 11.15 0.76 -32.37
C ALA A 251 12.01 -0.24 -33.16
N THR A 252 11.35 -1.28 -33.66
CA THR A 252 11.92 -2.25 -34.60
C THR A 252 11.45 -1.95 -36.03
N PRO A 253 12.09 -2.52 -37.07
CA PRO A 253 11.58 -2.41 -38.44
C PRO A 253 10.12 -2.85 -38.60
N GLU A 254 9.67 -3.83 -37.81
CA GLU A 254 8.29 -4.35 -37.80
C GLU A 254 7.32 -3.43 -37.05
N SER A 255 7.83 -2.42 -36.33
CA SER A 255 6.99 -1.52 -35.52
C SER A 255 6.09 -0.62 -36.38
N GLY A 256 6.39 -0.42 -37.67
CA GLY A 256 5.59 0.46 -38.53
C GLY A 256 5.63 1.91 -38.05
N ARG A 257 4.54 2.68 -38.24
CA ARG A 257 4.46 4.07 -37.79
C ARG A 257 4.43 4.13 -36.25
N HIS A 258 5.27 4.97 -35.66
CA HIS A 258 5.40 5.14 -34.22
C HIS A 258 5.87 6.56 -33.90
N ARG A 259 5.62 7.00 -32.67
CA ARG A 259 6.22 8.17 -32.03
C ARG A 259 7.36 7.72 -31.12
N LYS A 260 8.27 8.64 -30.79
CA LYS A 260 9.44 8.34 -29.95
C LYS A 260 9.07 7.79 -28.57
N PHE A 261 7.95 8.23 -28.01
CA PHE A 261 7.50 7.90 -26.67
C PHE A 261 6.47 6.76 -26.61
N ASP A 262 6.10 6.14 -27.75
CA ASP A 262 5.09 5.05 -27.78
C ASP A 262 5.54 3.78 -27.04
N PHE A 263 6.80 3.75 -26.58
CA PHE A 263 7.43 2.65 -25.85
C PHE A 263 7.68 2.98 -24.37
N ASP A 264 7.35 4.20 -23.93
CA ASP A 264 7.68 4.67 -22.58
C ASP A 264 6.91 3.91 -21.49
N ASN A 265 5.72 3.38 -21.81
CA ASN A 265 4.96 2.53 -20.90
C ASN A 265 5.70 1.22 -20.53
N TYR A 266 6.42 0.61 -21.48
CA TYR A 266 7.26 -0.57 -21.21
C TYR A 266 8.45 -0.22 -20.32
N LYS A 267 9.10 0.91 -20.60
CA LYS A 267 10.22 1.41 -19.80
C LYS A 267 9.78 1.71 -18.38
N PHE A 268 8.62 2.36 -18.22
CA PHE A 268 8.01 2.66 -16.92
C PHE A 268 7.75 1.37 -16.14
N PHE A 269 7.12 0.39 -16.78
CA PHE A 269 6.80 -0.86 -16.11
C PHE A 269 8.06 -1.65 -15.72
N ALA A 270 9.05 -1.73 -16.61
CA ALA A 270 10.32 -2.40 -16.30
C ALA A 270 11.10 -1.70 -15.17
N HIS A 271 11.11 -0.37 -15.17
CA HIS A 271 11.68 0.44 -14.08
C HIS A 271 10.95 0.19 -12.75
N GLU A 272 9.61 0.18 -12.75
CA GLU A 272 8.78 -0.12 -11.59
C GLU A 272 9.11 -1.52 -11.02
N LEU A 273 9.21 -2.54 -11.88
CA LEU A 273 9.57 -3.90 -11.46
C LEU A 273 10.99 -3.98 -10.88
N LEU A 274 11.97 -3.33 -11.50
CA LEU A 274 13.34 -3.28 -10.98
C LEU A 274 13.39 -2.68 -9.57
N LEU A 275 12.65 -1.59 -9.35
CA LEU A 275 12.53 -0.97 -8.02
C LEU A 275 11.93 -1.93 -6.99
N TYR A 276 10.84 -2.62 -7.32
CA TYR A 276 10.22 -3.58 -6.41
C TYR A 276 11.12 -4.78 -6.13
N PHE A 277 11.76 -5.37 -7.14
CA PHE A 277 12.63 -6.52 -6.95
C PHE A 277 13.84 -6.17 -6.09
N SER A 278 14.41 -4.98 -6.32
CA SER A 278 15.48 -4.42 -5.49
C SER A 278 15.01 -4.19 -4.05
N THR A 279 13.82 -3.61 -3.88
CA THR A 279 13.22 -3.35 -2.55
C THR A 279 12.98 -4.64 -1.78
N ILE A 280 12.48 -5.69 -2.45
CA ILE A 280 12.31 -7.02 -1.86
C ILE A 280 13.67 -7.58 -1.42
N GLY A 281 14.66 -7.58 -2.31
CA GLY A 281 16.00 -8.11 -2.01
C GLY A 281 16.67 -7.39 -0.83
N MET A 282 16.55 -6.05 -0.78
CA MET A 282 17.10 -5.24 0.32
C MET A 282 16.35 -5.46 1.64
N THR A 283 15.01 -5.47 1.60
CA THR A 283 14.17 -5.62 2.80
C THR A 283 14.33 -7.00 3.45
N ASP A 284 14.42 -8.04 2.62
CA ASP A 284 14.55 -9.42 3.09
C ASP A 284 16.02 -9.84 3.30
N GLY A 285 16.98 -8.95 3.02
CA GLY A 285 18.42 -9.22 3.18
C GLY A 285 18.99 -10.23 2.18
N ARG A 286 18.33 -10.44 1.04
CA ARG A 286 18.72 -11.36 -0.04
C ARG A 286 19.73 -10.69 -0.97
N THR A 287 20.98 -10.61 -0.53
CA THR A 287 22.08 -10.02 -1.32
C THR A 287 22.32 -10.77 -2.63
N ASP A 288 22.00 -12.06 -2.69
CA ASP A 288 22.06 -12.88 -3.90
C ASP A 288 21.08 -12.39 -4.98
N LEU A 289 19.86 -12.00 -4.60
CA LEU A 289 18.88 -11.43 -5.52
C LEU A 289 19.29 -10.03 -5.98
N VAL A 290 19.79 -9.20 -5.04
CA VAL A 290 20.28 -7.85 -5.36
C VAL A 290 21.45 -7.93 -6.34
N ASP A 291 22.42 -8.82 -6.10
CA ASP A 291 23.58 -8.97 -6.98
C ASP A 291 23.22 -9.57 -8.34
N ALA A 292 22.31 -10.55 -8.38
CA ALA A 292 21.84 -11.11 -9.65
C ALA A 292 21.17 -10.06 -10.54
N ILE A 293 20.47 -9.08 -9.96
CA ILE A 293 19.76 -8.04 -10.71
C ILE A 293 20.66 -6.82 -10.98
N LEU A 294 21.50 -6.40 -10.03
CA LEU A 294 22.25 -5.14 -10.12
C LEU A 294 23.76 -5.31 -10.37
N GLY A 295 24.30 -6.51 -10.22
CA GLY A 295 25.72 -6.82 -10.43
C GLY A 295 26.03 -7.36 -11.82
N ARG A 296 25.01 -7.84 -12.53
CA ARG A 296 25.17 -8.44 -13.86
C ARG A 296 24.91 -7.42 -14.98
N PRO A 297 25.65 -7.54 -16.09
CA PRO A 297 25.38 -6.73 -17.27
C PRO A 297 24.08 -7.14 -17.98
N TYR A 298 23.40 -6.15 -18.54
CA TYR A 298 22.25 -6.31 -19.42
C TYR A 298 22.66 -6.12 -20.89
N TYR A 299 22.14 -6.97 -21.77
CA TYR A 299 22.36 -6.90 -23.21
C TYR A 299 21.29 -6.04 -23.91
N ASP A 300 21.75 -4.99 -24.58
CA ASP A 300 20.96 -4.09 -25.42
C ASP A 300 21.52 -4.11 -26.85
N ASN A 301 20.91 -4.94 -27.70
CA ASN A 301 21.30 -5.04 -29.11
C ASN A 301 21.16 -3.71 -29.86
N PHE A 302 20.14 -2.91 -29.52
CA PHE A 302 19.86 -1.66 -30.21
C PHE A 302 20.95 -0.62 -29.96
N ARG A 303 21.45 -0.53 -28.73
CA ARG A 303 22.66 0.26 -28.42
C ARG A 303 23.86 -0.18 -29.24
N GLY A 304 24.08 -1.50 -29.37
CA GLY A 304 25.15 -2.08 -30.18
C GLY A 304 25.06 -1.69 -31.66
N GLU A 305 23.89 -1.86 -32.26
CA GLU A 305 23.63 -1.50 -33.66
C GLU A 305 23.76 0.00 -33.92
N SER A 306 23.46 0.82 -32.92
CA SER A 306 23.62 2.28 -32.97
C SER A 306 25.06 2.76 -32.73
N GLY A 307 26.04 1.85 -32.66
CA GLY A 307 27.46 2.15 -32.47
C GLY A 307 27.88 2.37 -31.01
N GLY A 308 27.00 2.08 -30.05
CA GLY A 308 27.28 2.08 -28.62
C GLY A 308 27.75 0.72 -28.10
N ASN A 309 27.98 0.62 -26.78
CA ASN A 309 28.24 -0.66 -26.14
C ASN A 309 26.92 -1.43 -25.97
N SER A 310 26.85 -2.65 -26.49
CA SER A 310 25.69 -3.53 -26.35
C SER A 310 25.55 -4.12 -24.94
N ILE A 311 26.56 -3.94 -24.09
CA ILE A 311 26.54 -4.35 -22.69
C ILE A 311 26.48 -3.12 -21.80
N GLY A 312 25.41 -3.01 -21.01
CA GLY A 312 25.18 -1.94 -20.03
C GLY A 312 24.96 -2.47 -18.62
N SER A 313 24.94 -1.57 -17.63
CA SER A 313 24.46 -1.90 -16.29
C SER A 313 22.93 -1.79 -16.25
N TYR A 314 22.35 -1.93 -15.06
CA TYR A 314 20.92 -1.74 -14.83
C TYR A 314 20.44 -0.30 -15.11
N ASP A 315 21.34 0.65 -15.43
CA ASP A 315 20.98 1.98 -15.93
C ASP A 315 20.19 1.97 -17.24
N VAL A 316 20.16 0.85 -17.98
CA VAL A 316 19.26 0.69 -19.13
C VAL A 316 17.78 0.88 -18.77
N PHE A 317 17.41 0.63 -17.51
CA PHE A 317 16.06 0.87 -16.98
C PHE A 317 15.87 2.29 -16.42
N SER A 318 16.93 3.11 -16.36
CA SER A 318 16.85 4.52 -15.99
C SER A 318 16.57 5.34 -17.24
N PHE A 319 15.39 5.97 -17.30
CA PHE A 319 14.96 6.72 -18.47
C PHE A 319 14.12 7.94 -18.08
N HIS A 320 14.07 8.91 -18.98
CA HIS A 320 13.12 10.01 -18.91
C HIS A 320 11.85 9.63 -19.67
N ASP A 321 10.72 9.64 -18.98
CA ASP A 321 9.40 9.35 -19.57
C ASP A 321 8.91 10.57 -20.36
N GLY A 322 9.16 10.56 -21.67
CA GLY A 322 8.85 11.68 -22.55
C GLY A 322 7.35 11.82 -22.79
N LEU A 323 6.59 10.73 -22.70
CA LEU A 323 5.12 10.77 -22.80
C LEU A 323 4.51 11.47 -21.60
N LEU A 324 4.89 11.08 -20.38
CA LEU A 324 4.39 11.71 -19.17
C LEU A 324 4.89 13.16 -19.05
N ASP A 325 6.15 13.46 -19.40
CA ASP A 325 6.64 14.85 -19.42
C ASP A 325 5.87 15.73 -20.42
N TYR A 326 5.60 15.20 -21.62
CA TYR A 326 4.75 15.88 -22.62
C TYR A 326 3.36 16.18 -22.05
N ARG A 327 2.70 15.19 -21.42
CA ARG A 327 1.41 15.39 -20.77
C ARG A 327 1.45 16.44 -19.67
N ASN A 328 2.45 16.37 -18.79
CA ASN A 328 2.61 17.33 -17.69
C ASN A 328 2.67 18.78 -18.19
N LYS A 329 3.40 19.01 -19.29
CA LYS A 329 3.54 20.32 -19.93
C LYS A 329 2.28 20.77 -20.65
N GLN A 330 1.69 19.91 -21.48
CA GLN A 330 0.53 20.29 -22.31
C GLN A 330 -0.76 20.43 -21.51
N LEU A 331 -0.94 19.66 -20.44
CA LEU A 331 -2.10 19.73 -19.56
C LEU A 331 -1.89 20.68 -18.37
N GLU A 332 -0.73 21.39 -18.32
CA GLU A 332 -0.37 22.34 -17.27
C GLU A 332 -0.56 21.80 -15.84
N LEU A 333 -0.20 20.52 -15.62
CA LEU A 333 -0.51 19.82 -14.36
C LEU A 333 0.33 20.30 -13.17
N GLY A 334 1.41 21.05 -13.43
CA GLY A 334 2.27 21.63 -12.40
C GLY A 334 2.97 20.59 -11.50
N ARG A 335 3.19 19.38 -12.02
CA ARG A 335 3.85 18.30 -11.26
C ARG A 335 5.37 18.35 -11.48
N TYR A 336 6.14 18.04 -10.45
CA TYR A 336 7.60 17.92 -10.60
C TYR A 336 7.99 16.70 -11.42
N SER A 337 7.31 15.57 -11.22
CA SER A 337 7.51 14.37 -12.03
C SER A 337 6.24 13.52 -12.01
N LEU A 338 5.51 13.47 -13.13
CA LEU A 338 4.38 12.55 -13.29
C LEU A 338 4.80 11.08 -13.18
N HIS A 339 6.03 10.75 -13.57
CA HIS A 339 6.57 9.41 -13.37
C HIS A 339 6.60 9.08 -11.87
N ALA A 340 7.18 9.97 -11.05
CA ALA A 340 7.24 9.76 -9.61
C ALA A 340 5.85 9.73 -8.97
N ASP A 341 4.93 10.63 -9.39
CA ASP A 341 3.53 10.64 -8.93
C ASP A 341 2.85 9.30 -9.20
N LEU A 342 2.97 8.76 -10.42
CA LEU A 342 2.40 7.46 -10.76
C LEU A 342 3.02 6.32 -9.94
N LEU A 343 4.34 6.30 -9.74
CA LEU A 343 4.97 5.29 -8.87
C LEU A 343 4.42 5.35 -7.43
N SER A 344 4.21 6.56 -6.91
CA SER A 344 3.65 6.78 -5.56
C SER A 344 2.21 6.31 -5.45
N GLU A 345 1.34 6.73 -6.38
CA GLU A 345 -0.06 6.31 -6.43
C GLU A 345 -0.18 4.79 -6.53
N ARG A 346 0.65 4.19 -7.37
CA ARG A 346 0.66 2.75 -7.62
C ARG A 346 1.28 1.95 -6.47
N ALA A 347 2.08 2.55 -5.60
CA ALA A 347 2.64 1.85 -4.44
C ALA A 347 1.57 1.41 -3.44
N VAL A 348 0.40 2.09 -3.42
CA VAL A 348 -0.75 1.71 -2.60
C VAL A 348 -1.21 0.28 -2.97
N GLY A 349 -1.28 -0.59 -1.97
CA GLY A 349 -1.71 -1.99 -2.15
C GLY A 349 -0.61 -2.98 -2.56
N SER A 350 0.60 -2.51 -2.93
CA SER A 350 1.75 -3.38 -3.28
C SER A 350 2.29 -4.20 -2.09
N GLY A 351 1.97 -3.77 -0.86
CA GLY A 351 2.53 -4.31 0.38
C GLY A 351 3.88 -3.71 0.77
N PHE A 352 4.32 -2.64 0.11
CA PHE A 352 5.46 -1.80 0.47
C PHE A 352 5.02 -0.36 0.73
N ARG A 353 5.69 0.32 1.67
CA ARG A 353 5.54 1.77 1.82
C ARG A 353 6.33 2.47 0.72
N PHE A 354 5.85 3.61 0.22
CA PHE A 354 6.54 4.33 -0.85
C PHE A 354 7.95 4.78 -0.42
N GLU A 355 8.18 5.08 0.86
CA GLU A 355 9.50 5.41 1.38
C GLU A 355 10.52 4.27 1.23
N GLN A 356 10.07 3.01 1.20
CA GLN A 356 10.96 1.86 0.94
C GLN A 356 11.39 1.82 -0.53
N LEU A 357 10.52 2.24 -1.46
CA LEU A 357 10.88 2.41 -2.86
C LEU A 357 11.85 3.59 -3.03
N ILE A 358 11.60 4.72 -2.38
CA ILE A 358 12.52 5.87 -2.39
C ILE A 358 13.91 5.48 -1.89
N GLN A 359 13.98 4.76 -0.76
CA GLN A 359 15.25 4.26 -0.23
C GLN A 359 15.97 3.36 -1.23
N SER A 360 15.25 2.43 -1.88
CA SER A 360 15.86 1.48 -2.81
C SER A 360 16.33 2.18 -4.08
N ASP A 361 15.54 3.11 -4.62
CA ASP A 361 15.90 3.96 -5.76
C ASP A 361 17.18 4.78 -5.46
N PHE A 362 17.29 5.33 -4.25
CA PHE A 362 18.52 6.00 -3.79
C PHE A 362 19.72 5.04 -3.66
N VAL A 363 19.51 3.80 -3.20
CA VAL A 363 20.58 2.78 -3.16
C VAL A 363 21.04 2.40 -4.57
N LEU A 364 20.12 2.28 -5.53
CA LEU A 364 20.42 2.03 -6.94
C LEU A 364 21.25 3.17 -7.54
N PHE A 365 20.89 4.43 -7.24
CA PHE A 365 21.70 5.60 -7.60
C PHE A 365 23.11 5.51 -7.02
N LEU A 366 23.25 5.27 -5.71
CA LEU A 366 24.55 5.20 -5.06
C LEU A 366 25.42 4.08 -5.63
N ARG A 367 24.88 2.86 -5.74
CA ARG A 367 25.60 1.73 -6.34
C ARG A 367 26.11 2.08 -7.74
N HIS A 368 25.27 2.71 -8.58
CA HIS A 368 25.67 3.07 -9.94
C HIS A 368 26.81 4.08 -9.92
N ARG A 369 26.72 5.13 -9.10
CA ARG A 369 27.77 6.16 -8.95
C ARG A 369 29.07 5.64 -8.36
N LEU A 370 29.01 4.59 -7.54
CA LEU A 370 30.19 3.95 -6.95
C LEU A 370 30.92 3.06 -7.95
N LEU A 371 30.17 2.39 -8.84
CA LEU A 371 30.72 1.42 -9.80
C LEU A 371 31.05 2.03 -11.16
N HIS A 372 30.42 3.14 -11.53
CA HIS A 372 30.57 3.76 -12.84
C HIS A 372 30.96 5.23 -12.69
N ALA A 373 32.07 5.60 -13.34
CA ALA A 373 32.59 6.97 -13.33
C ALA A 373 31.86 7.91 -14.34
N GLU A 374 30.89 7.40 -15.09
CA GLU A 374 30.25 8.13 -16.17
C GLU A 374 29.44 9.34 -15.65
N PRO A 375 29.70 10.57 -16.16
CA PRO A 375 29.03 11.76 -15.66
C PRO A 375 27.63 11.98 -16.28
N TYR A 376 27.35 11.45 -17.47
CA TYR A 376 26.14 11.78 -18.24
C TYR A 376 25.08 10.67 -18.27
N TYR A 377 25.49 9.41 -18.12
CA TYR A 377 24.59 8.26 -18.12
C TYR A 377 24.68 7.58 -16.75
N PHE A 378 23.72 7.88 -15.88
CA PHE A 378 23.64 7.31 -14.55
C PHE A 378 22.19 6.99 -14.16
N TRP A 379 22.03 6.13 -13.16
CA TRP A 379 20.73 5.86 -12.55
C TRP A 379 20.18 7.11 -11.87
N PHE A 380 19.17 7.77 -12.44
CA PHE A 380 18.54 8.93 -11.81
C PHE A 380 17.42 8.47 -10.86
N PRO A 381 17.49 8.77 -9.54
CA PRO A 381 16.51 8.26 -8.59
C PRO A 381 15.22 9.09 -8.65
N VAL A 382 14.34 8.77 -9.61
CA VAL A 382 13.16 9.57 -9.95
C VAL A 382 12.17 9.73 -8.79
N THR A 383 12.08 8.74 -7.89
CA THR A 383 11.16 8.77 -6.74
C THR A 383 11.53 9.87 -5.73
N MET A 384 12.79 10.33 -5.74
CA MET A 384 13.27 11.42 -4.89
C MET A 384 12.60 12.77 -5.18
N ASN A 385 11.96 12.96 -6.35
CA ASN A 385 11.16 14.16 -6.63
C ASN A 385 9.98 14.32 -5.65
N LEU A 386 9.54 13.23 -5.01
CA LEU A 386 8.46 13.24 -4.02
C LEU A 386 8.97 13.13 -2.58
N LEU A 387 10.29 13.12 -2.38
CA LEU A 387 10.82 13.19 -1.04
C LEU A 387 10.44 14.53 -0.44
N ALA A 388 9.73 14.51 0.69
CA ALA A 388 9.24 15.71 1.34
C ALA A 388 10.36 16.75 1.52
N TYR A 389 10.05 18.01 1.20
CA TYR A 389 10.97 19.12 1.42
C TYR A 389 11.41 19.13 2.88
N GLY A 390 12.71 18.97 3.12
CA GLY A 390 13.25 18.89 4.47
C GLY A 390 13.51 17.48 5.02
N HIS A 391 13.34 16.41 4.24
CA HIS A 391 13.79 15.08 4.64
C HIS A 391 15.32 15.04 4.76
N HIS A 392 15.80 15.25 5.98
CA HIS A 392 17.21 15.41 6.29
C HIS A 392 17.79 14.29 7.16
N HIS A 393 17.01 13.26 7.43
CA HIS A 393 17.49 12.11 8.19
C HIS A 393 17.96 10.99 7.25
N PRO A 394 18.88 10.13 7.72
CA PRO A 394 19.31 8.98 6.93
C PRO A 394 18.13 8.06 6.60
N PHE A 395 18.17 7.42 5.44
CA PHE A 395 17.23 6.32 5.18
C PHE A 395 17.50 5.15 6.13
N GLU A 396 16.45 4.37 6.42
CA GLU A 396 16.46 3.31 7.43
C GLU A 396 17.63 2.33 7.25
N ILE A 397 17.93 1.89 6.02
CA ILE A 397 19.02 0.96 5.74
C ILE A 397 20.39 1.51 6.15
N PHE A 398 20.62 2.81 5.95
CA PHE A 398 21.86 3.49 6.35
C PHE A 398 21.86 3.81 7.84
N ALA A 399 20.71 4.22 8.40
CA ALA A 399 20.57 4.45 9.84
C ALA A 399 20.86 3.18 10.64
N ARG A 400 20.43 2.00 10.15
CA ARG A 400 20.75 0.69 10.74
C ARG A 400 22.22 0.32 10.58
N ALA A 401 22.85 0.70 9.46
CA ALA A 401 24.27 0.50 9.19
C ALA A 401 25.21 1.33 10.10
N GLN A 402 24.69 1.99 11.14
CA GLN A 402 25.53 2.40 12.28
C GLN A 402 26.17 1.20 12.99
N SER A 403 25.50 0.05 13.03
CA SER A 403 26.12 -1.20 13.49
C SER A 403 27.06 -1.76 12.44
N ALA A 404 28.27 -2.16 12.86
CA ALA A 404 29.25 -2.80 12.00
C ALA A 404 28.69 -4.06 11.30
N ARG A 405 27.79 -4.80 11.98
CA ARG A 405 27.11 -5.96 11.40
C ARG A 405 26.19 -5.59 10.25
N GLU A 406 25.37 -4.56 10.41
CA GLU A 406 24.44 -4.12 9.35
C GLU A 406 25.20 -3.41 8.22
N LEU A 407 26.28 -2.68 8.53
CA LEU A 407 27.17 -2.11 7.53
C LEU A 407 27.76 -3.21 6.63
N LYS A 408 28.21 -4.33 7.20
CA LYS A 408 28.72 -5.48 6.44
C LYS A 408 27.68 -6.08 5.48
N ARG A 409 26.38 -5.94 5.77
CA ARG A 409 25.28 -6.35 4.88
C ARG A 409 24.98 -5.32 3.80
N LEU A 410 25.10 -4.03 4.11
CA LEU A 410 24.86 -2.94 3.18
C LEU A 410 25.95 -2.82 2.10
N LEU A 411 27.21 -3.01 2.45
CA LEU A 411 28.35 -2.81 1.53
C LEU A 411 28.21 -3.64 0.23
N PRO A 412 27.89 -4.95 0.25
CA PRO A 412 27.63 -5.73 -0.97
C PRO A 412 26.46 -5.19 -1.81
N MET A 413 25.40 -4.65 -1.18
CA MET A 413 24.27 -4.05 -1.89
C MET A 413 24.69 -2.79 -2.65
N LEU A 414 25.66 -2.04 -2.12
CA LEU A 414 26.30 -0.90 -2.80
C LEU A 414 27.39 -1.32 -3.81
N GLY A 415 27.75 -2.60 -3.88
CA GLY A 415 28.76 -3.12 -4.78
C GLY A 415 30.20 -2.84 -4.34
N ILE A 416 30.39 -2.49 -3.06
CA ILE A 416 31.71 -2.12 -2.51
C ILE A 416 32.08 -3.05 -1.36
N GLU A 417 33.37 -3.28 -1.15
CA GLU A 417 33.86 -4.17 -0.07
C GLU A 417 34.09 -3.44 1.25
N ASN A 418 34.33 -2.13 1.19
CA ASN A 418 34.63 -1.28 2.33
C ASN A 418 34.08 0.14 2.09
N ARG A 419 34.12 0.99 3.13
CA ARG A 419 33.57 2.34 3.09
C ARG A 419 34.33 3.35 2.21
N GLY A 420 35.58 3.08 1.84
CA GLY A 420 36.46 4.03 1.15
C GLY A 420 35.83 4.68 -0.09
N PRO A 421 35.29 3.91 -1.05
CA PRO A 421 34.63 4.48 -2.22
C PRO A 421 33.42 5.37 -1.89
N LEU A 422 32.66 5.04 -0.85
CA LEU A 422 31.54 5.87 -0.38
C LEU A 422 32.04 7.16 0.27
N ASP A 423 33.12 7.09 1.06
CA ASP A 423 33.74 8.26 1.68
C ASP A 423 34.27 9.24 0.61
N GLU A 424 34.88 8.73 -0.46
CA GLU A 424 35.33 9.52 -1.61
C GLU A 424 34.15 10.16 -2.38
N LEU A 425 33.08 9.40 -2.62
CA LEU A 425 31.89 9.91 -3.30
C LEU A 425 31.22 11.03 -2.51
N VAL A 426 31.04 10.86 -1.20
CA VAL A 426 30.47 11.87 -0.30
C VAL A 426 31.32 13.14 -0.30
N LYS A 427 32.65 12.99 -0.25
CA LYS A 427 33.58 14.12 -0.35
C LYS A 427 33.45 14.84 -1.69
N ALA A 428 33.40 14.11 -2.81
CA ALA A 428 33.30 14.69 -4.15
C ALA A 428 32.04 15.57 -4.32
N TYR A 429 30.91 15.16 -3.75
CA TYR A 429 29.68 15.97 -3.78
C TYR A 429 29.65 17.10 -2.75
N SER A 430 30.38 16.96 -1.64
CA SER A 430 30.54 18.05 -0.67
C SER A 430 31.42 19.16 -1.22
N ASP A 431 32.48 18.79 -1.96
CA ASP A 431 33.42 19.71 -2.60
C ASP A 431 32.79 20.44 -3.80
N ASP A 432 31.93 19.76 -4.57
CA ASP A 432 31.14 20.38 -5.66
C ASP A 432 29.68 19.88 -5.68
N PRO A 433 28.79 20.53 -4.91
CA PRO A 433 27.37 20.17 -4.85
C PRO A 433 26.67 20.20 -6.21
N ARG A 434 27.26 20.89 -7.20
CA ARG A 434 26.70 20.95 -8.56
C ARG A 434 26.68 19.61 -9.28
N LYS A 435 27.55 18.69 -8.87
CA LYS A 435 27.63 17.33 -9.41
C LYS A 435 26.51 16.43 -8.90
N ALA A 436 25.93 16.74 -7.74
CA ALA A 436 24.84 15.94 -7.17
C ALA A 436 23.59 16.08 -8.05
N PRO A 437 22.81 14.99 -8.22
CA PRO A 437 21.52 15.06 -8.89
C PRO A 437 20.66 16.17 -8.29
N SER A 438 20.01 16.90 -9.17
CA SER A 438 19.08 17.96 -8.79
C SER A 438 17.65 17.58 -9.18
N PHE A 439 16.70 17.93 -8.33
CA PHE A 439 15.27 17.76 -8.51
C PHE A 439 14.59 19.12 -8.50
N ASN A 440 13.30 19.13 -8.81
CA ASN A 440 12.45 20.31 -8.72
C ASN A 440 13.12 21.51 -9.42
N ASP A 441 13.42 21.40 -10.71
CA ASP A 441 14.07 22.46 -11.52
C ASP A 441 15.40 23.01 -10.97
N GLY A 442 16.13 22.20 -10.20
CA GLY A 442 17.43 22.59 -9.68
C GLY A 442 17.43 23.17 -8.26
N TRP A 443 16.24 23.34 -7.66
CA TRP A 443 16.09 23.88 -6.30
C TRP A 443 16.56 22.90 -5.22
N ASP A 444 16.37 21.61 -5.45
CA ASP A 444 16.73 20.56 -4.48
C ASP A 444 17.88 19.70 -5.02
N ARG A 445 18.88 19.44 -4.17
CA ARG A 445 20.03 18.59 -4.50
C ARG A 445 20.21 17.50 -3.46
N LEU A 446 20.67 16.32 -3.88
CA LEU A 446 20.95 15.23 -2.95
C LEU A 446 22.08 15.60 -1.99
N ASP A 447 21.76 15.62 -0.69
CA ASP A 447 22.75 15.62 0.38
C ASP A 447 23.06 14.17 0.78
N ILE A 448 24.00 13.56 0.05
CA ILE A 448 24.35 12.14 0.25
C ILE A 448 24.87 11.90 1.68
N ALA A 449 25.63 12.84 2.24
CA ALA A 449 26.16 12.71 3.60
C ALA A 449 25.03 12.57 4.62
N LYS A 450 23.98 13.40 4.51
CA LYS A 450 22.81 13.32 5.39
C LYS A 450 21.96 12.08 5.14
N LEU A 451 21.63 11.78 3.88
CA LEU A 451 20.77 10.65 3.51
C LEU A 451 21.39 9.28 3.84
N THR A 452 22.73 9.21 3.93
CA THR A 452 23.45 8.01 4.36
C THR A 452 23.85 8.03 5.83
N GLY A 453 23.66 9.13 6.55
CA GLY A 453 24.18 9.26 7.92
C GLY A 453 25.68 8.99 7.99
N HIS A 454 26.42 9.44 6.96
CA HIS A 454 27.78 9.00 6.61
C HIS A 454 28.75 8.90 7.80
N GLY A 455 28.77 9.90 8.68
CA GLY A 455 29.65 9.95 9.85
C GLY A 455 29.36 8.89 10.92
N GLN A 456 28.18 8.27 10.89
CA GLN A 456 27.75 7.26 11.88
C GLN A 456 27.85 5.83 11.37
N LEU A 457 28.16 5.59 10.09
CA LEU A 457 28.21 4.24 9.53
C LEU A 457 29.29 3.38 10.22
N GLY A 458 28.91 2.25 10.79
CA GLY A 458 29.82 1.39 11.57
C GLY A 458 30.39 2.03 12.83
N SER A 459 29.81 3.13 13.34
CA SER A 459 30.23 3.77 14.59
C SER A 459 29.90 2.94 15.84
N ARG A 460 29.03 1.94 15.68
CA ARG A 460 28.59 1.03 16.74
C ARG A 460 29.02 -0.41 16.41
N PRO A 461 29.31 -1.24 17.42
CA PRO A 461 29.69 -2.63 17.22
C PRO A 461 28.63 -3.48 16.50
#